data_AF-A0AA93DKD3-F1
#
_entry.id   AF-A0AA93DKD3-F1
#
_cell.length_a   1.000
_cell.length_b   1.000
_cell.length_c   1.000
_cell.angle_alpha   90.00
_cell.angle_beta   90.00
_cell.angle_gamma   90.00
#
_symmetry.space_group_name_H-M   'P 1'
#
loop_
_entity.id
_entity.type
_entity.pdbx_description
1 polymer ?
#
loop_
_entity_poly.entity_id
_entity_poly.type
_entity_poly.pdbx_seq_one_letter_code
_entity_poly.pdbx_strand_id
1 'polypeptide(L)' 'HGHARSISGGSSSVFIDGKPAARTGDNVSCGGVLIGGGSVNIG' A
#
# COMPACT_ATOMS: atom_id res chain seq x y z
N HIS A 1 3.81 16.84 15.56
CA HIS A 1 2.40 16.74 15.13
C HIS A 1 2.28 15.49 14.23
N GLY A 2 2.06 14.32 14.83
CA GLY A 2 1.97 13.06 14.08
C GLY A 2 0.50 12.73 13.83
N HIS A 3 0.07 12.77 12.58
CA HIS A 3 -1.26 12.31 12.19
C HIS A 3 -1.18 10.84 11.77
N ALA A 4 -2.23 10.07 12.08
CA ALA A 4 -2.30 8.67 11.68
C ALA A 4 -2.26 8.56 10.16
N ARG A 5 -1.42 7.65 9.66
CA ARG A 5 -1.23 7.40 8.23
C ARG A 5 -1.63 5.96 7.94
N SER A 6 -2.59 5.79 7.06
CA SER A 6 -3.07 4.50 6.60
C SER A 6 -2.86 4.39 5.10
N ILE A 7 -2.60 3.17 4.65
CA ILE A 7 -2.53 2.85 3.23
C ILE A 7 -3.96 2.93 2.69
N SER A 8 -4.20 3.83 1.75
CA SER A 8 -5.52 4.10 1.16
C SER A 8 -5.71 3.40 -0.19
N GLY A 9 -4.66 2.81 -0.76
CA GLY A 9 -4.70 2.05 -2.02
C GLY A 9 -4.00 0.69 -1.90
N GLY A 10 -4.43 -0.28 -2.72
CA GLY A 10 -3.88 -1.63 -2.75
C GLY A 10 -4.18 -2.33 -4.07
N SER A 11 -3.69 -3.56 -4.25
CA SER A 11 -4.01 -4.41 -5.41
C SER A 11 -5.49 -4.81 -5.41
N SER A 12 -6.10 -4.81 -6.60
CA SER A 12 -7.48 -5.27 -6.82
C SER A 12 -7.59 -6.78 -7.01
N SER A 13 -6.46 -7.48 -7.18
CA SER A 13 -6.41 -8.91 -7.50
C SER A 13 -5.66 -9.73 -6.44
N VAL A 14 -4.69 -9.13 -5.74
CA VAL A 14 -3.88 -9.82 -4.73
C VAL A 14 -4.28 -9.37 -3.33
N PHE A 15 -4.59 -10.35 -2.48
CA PHE A 15 -4.98 -10.14 -1.10
C PHE A 15 -3.99 -10.84 -0.16
N ILE A 16 -3.51 -10.12 0.86
CA ILE A 16 -2.72 -10.67 1.96
C ILE A 16 -3.59 -10.60 3.21
N ASP A 17 -3.82 -11.74 3.87
CA ASP A 17 -4.69 -11.86 5.05
C ASP A 17 -6.11 -11.29 4.83
N GLY A 18 -6.65 -11.45 3.63
CA GLY A 18 -7.97 -10.95 3.24
C GLY A 18 -8.05 -9.44 3.01
N LYS A 19 -6.92 -8.71 3.07
CA LYS A 19 -6.83 -7.28 2.76
C LYS A 19 -6.10 -7.07 1.43
N PRO A 20 -6.45 -6.02 0.66
CA PRO A 20 -5.73 -5.66 -0.56
C PRO A 20 -4.22 -5.52 -0.29
N ALA A 21 -3.41 -6.19 -1.10
CA ALA A 21 -1.97 -6.13 -0.95
C ALA A 21 -1.45 -4.72 -1.27
N ALA A 22 -0.69 -4.14 -0.35
CA ALA A 22 -0.05 -2.84 -0.54
C ALA A 22 1.14 -2.94 -1.51
N ARG A 23 1.22 -2.02 -2.46
CA ARG A 23 2.22 -2.00 -3.55
C ARG A 23 2.94 -0.66 -3.61
N THR A 24 4.14 -0.66 -4.18
CA THR A 24 4.84 0.58 -4.52
C THR A 24 3.97 1.45 -5.42
N GLY A 25 3.80 2.70 -5.04
CA GLY A 25 2.97 3.68 -5.74
C GLY A 25 1.53 3.79 -5.23
N ASP A 26 1.06 2.92 -4.35
CA ASP A 26 -0.26 3.11 -3.73
C ASP A 26 -0.27 4.41 -2.89
N ASN A 27 -1.46 4.95 -2.64
CA ASN A 27 -1.63 6.21 -1.92
C ASN A 27 -1.70 6.00 -0.41
N VAL A 28 -1.09 6.89 0.36
CA VAL A 28 -1.23 7.02 1.81
C VAL A 28 -2.22 8.15 2.11
N SER A 29 -3.05 7.97 3.13
CA SER A 29 -4.08 8.94 3.55
C SER A 29 -3.57 10.36 3.82
N CYS A 30 -2.28 10.53 4.09
CA CYS A 30 -1.64 11.83 4.32
C CYS A 30 -1.08 12.52 3.07
N GLY A 31 -1.36 12.01 1.87
CA GLY A 31 -0.88 12.62 0.62
C GLY A 31 0.55 12.22 0.24
N GLY A 32 0.90 10.95 0.44
CA GLY A 32 2.18 10.37 0.00
C GLY A 32 1.97 9.07 -0.74
N VAL A 33 3.03 8.53 -1.34
CA VAL A 33 3.01 7.21 -1.99
C VAL A 33 3.81 6.19 -1.20
N LEU A 34 3.37 4.94 -1.28
CA LEU A 34 4.06 3.79 -0.73
C LEU A 34 5.30 3.51 -1.56
N ILE A 35 6.44 3.25 -0.90
CA ILE A 35 7.61 2.70 -1.57
C ILE A 35 7.88 1.34 -0.95
N GLY A 36 7.45 0.28 -1.64
CA GLY A 36 7.74 -1.10 -1.29
C GLY A 36 9.13 -1.51 -1.79
N GLY A 37 9.74 -2.45 -1.09
CA GLY A 37 11.03 -3.06 -1.45
C GLY A 37 11.00 -4.56 -1.24
N GLY A 38 11.71 -5.30 -2.10
CA GLY A 38 11.76 -6.76 -2.10
C GLY A 38 11.91 -7.35 -3.50
N SER A 39 11.96 -8.67 -3.61
CA SER A 39 12.02 -9.39 -4.89
C SER A 39 10.64 -9.74 -5.47
N VAL A 40 9.56 -9.40 -4.76
CA VAL A 40 8.19 -9.76 -5.12
C VAL A 40 7.47 -8.53 -5.67
N ASN A 41 7.02 -8.62 -6.92
CA ASN A 41 6.22 -7.60 -7.58
C ASN A 41 4.76 -8.05 -7.59
N ILE A 42 3.87 -7.22 -7.05
CA ILE A 42 2.44 -7.50 -6.96
C ILE A 42 1.74 -6.76 -8.10
N GLY A 43 1.05 -7.52 -8.95
CA GLY A 43 0.28 -7.02 -10.11
C GLY A 43 -1.03 -6.33 -9.73
#